data_AF-A0A1J3G8T4-F1
#
_entry.id   AF-A0A1J3G8T4-F1
#
_cell.length_a   1.000
_cell.length_b   1.000
_cell.length_c   1.000
_cell.angle_alpha   90.00
_cell.angle_beta   90.00
_cell.angle_gamma   90.00
#
_symmetry.space_group_name_H-M   'P 1'
#
loop_
_entity.id
_entity.type
_entity.pdbx_description
1 polymer ?
#
loop_
_entity_poly.entity_id
_entity_poly.type
_entity_poly.pdbx_seq_one_letter_code
_entity_poly.pdbx_strand_id
1 'polypeptide(L)'
;MSIDGVNLQEVIPQGGAPPLLAPSPYSLHPSDNPGALITSVLLRGDNYSKWATKLSNSLQAKQKLGFIDGTVLKPETEPDLAKWLACNSMIIGWIRTSIDPKIRSTVTFVSEASTLWDSL
;
A
#
# COMPACT_ATOMS: atom_id res chain seq x y z
N MET A 1 -34.12 36.59 -47.21
CA MET A 1 -34.55 35.19 -47.09
C MET A 1 -33.25 34.38 -46.97
N SER A 2 -32.68 34.29 -45.77
CA SER A 2 -32.97 33.33 -44.70
C SER A 2 -32.37 31.94 -44.96
N ILE A 3 -31.31 31.64 -44.17
CA ILE A 3 -30.78 30.36 -43.64
C ILE A 3 -30.40 29.26 -44.66
N ASP A 4 -29.31 28.50 -44.55
CA ASP A 4 -28.66 27.89 -43.38
C ASP A 4 -27.12 28.02 -43.49
N GLY A 5 -26.33 28.33 -42.46
CA GLY A 5 -26.40 27.78 -41.11
C GLY A 5 -25.40 26.63 -40.93
N VAL A 6 -24.12 26.82 -41.26
CA VAL A 6 -23.05 25.88 -40.87
C VAL A 6 -22.09 26.60 -39.92
N ASN A 7 -22.38 26.44 -38.63
CA ASN A 7 -21.52 26.86 -37.54
C ASN A 7 -20.45 25.77 -37.37
N LEU A 8 -19.19 26.09 -37.73
CA LEU A 8 -18.03 25.27 -37.39
C LEU A 8 -17.62 25.58 -35.94
N GLN A 9 -18.51 25.26 -35.01
CA GLN A 9 -18.14 25.13 -33.60
C GLN A 9 -17.25 23.88 -33.51
N GLU A 10 -16.08 24.09 -32.92
CA GLU A 10 -15.06 23.10 -32.59
C GLU A 10 -15.63 21.69 -32.37
N VAL A 11 -15.08 20.73 -33.11
CA VAL A 11 -15.27 19.32 -32.85
C VAL A 11 -14.68 19.03 -31.47
N ILE A 12 -15.52 19.05 -30.44
CA ILE A 12 -15.20 18.57 -29.10
C ILE A 12 -15.13 17.04 -29.22
N PRO A 13 -13.99 16.36 -28.98
CA PRO A 13 -14.04 14.93 -28.74
C PRO A 13 -14.63 14.71 -27.34
N GLN A 14 -15.94 14.46 -27.29
CA GLN A 14 -16.62 13.92 -26.12
C GLN A 14 -16.31 12.42 -26.01
N GLY A 15 -15.86 11.98 -24.84
CA GLY A 15 -16.03 10.59 -24.42
C GLY A 15 -14.79 9.70 -24.32
N GLY A 16 -13.63 10.23 -23.94
CA GLY A 16 -12.60 9.42 -23.29
C GLY A 16 -12.78 9.54 -21.78
N ALA A 17 -13.28 8.51 -21.10
CA ALA A 17 -13.15 8.45 -19.64
C ALA A 17 -11.67 8.70 -19.29
N PRO A 18 -11.34 9.54 -18.29
CA PRO A 18 -9.96 9.69 -17.86
C PRO A 18 -9.41 8.28 -17.60
N PRO A 19 -8.19 7.94 -18.05
CA PRO A 19 -7.61 6.63 -17.80
C PRO A 19 -7.77 6.37 -16.31
N LEU A 20 -8.55 5.35 -15.96
CA LEU A 20 -8.89 4.98 -14.58
C LEU A 20 -7.60 5.12 -13.79
N LEU A 21 -7.49 6.19 -13.01
CA LEU A 21 -6.24 6.56 -12.35
C LEU A 21 -5.86 5.35 -11.53
N ALA A 22 -4.78 4.67 -11.93
CA ALA A 22 -4.30 3.53 -11.17
C ALA A 22 -4.19 4.03 -9.72
N PRO A 23 -4.86 3.37 -8.76
CA PRO A 23 -4.89 3.87 -7.39
C PRO A 23 -3.44 4.08 -6.95
N SER A 24 -3.15 5.27 -6.42
CA SER A 24 -1.79 5.59 -5.97
C SER A 24 -1.32 4.47 -5.04
N PRO A 25 -0.07 3.99 -5.18
CA PRO A 25 0.48 2.95 -4.29
C PRO A 25 0.43 3.38 -2.81
N TYR A 26 0.27 4.69 -2.55
CA TYR A 26 0.20 5.28 -1.22
C TYR A 26 -1.22 5.44 -0.66
N SER A 27 -2.23 4.83 -1.29
CA SER A 27 -3.62 4.95 -0.83
C SER A 27 -3.86 4.08 0.41
N LEU A 28 -4.41 4.67 1.48
CA LEU A 28 -4.87 3.93 2.67
C LEU A 28 -6.39 3.91 2.69
N HIS A 29 -6.98 2.76 3.04
CA HIS A 29 -8.43 2.67 3.20
C HIS A 29 -8.83 3.35 4.52
N PRO A 30 -9.99 4.05 4.61
CA PRO A 30 -10.41 4.71 5.85
C PRO A 30 -10.54 3.78 7.07
N SER A 31 -10.71 2.48 6.85
CA SER A 31 -10.75 1.47 7.92
C SER A 31 -9.38 0.92 8.32
N ASP A 32 -8.32 1.30 7.62
CA ASP A 32 -6.97 0.81 7.90
C ASP A 32 -6.47 1.40 9.21
N ASN A 33 -6.06 0.51 10.11
CA ASN A 33 -5.48 0.89 11.38
C ASN A 33 -4.26 0.00 11.65
N PRO A 34 -3.16 0.57 12.20
CA PRO A 34 -1.91 -0.16 12.40
C PRO A 34 -2.02 -1.24 13.48
N GLY A 35 -3.06 -1.16 14.33
CA GLY A 35 -3.36 -2.13 15.38
C GLY A 35 -4.09 -3.39 14.89
N ALA A 36 -4.59 -3.39 13.65
CA ALA A 36 -5.37 -4.51 13.12
C ALA A 36 -4.49 -5.73 12.85
N LEU A 37 -5.07 -6.91 13.11
CA LEU A 37 -4.53 -8.17 12.61
C LEU A 37 -4.98 -8.34 11.17
N ILE A 38 -4.03 -8.23 10.23
CA ILE A 38 -4.31 -8.48 8.81
C ILE A 38 -4.14 -9.96 8.42
N THR A 39 -3.63 -10.78 9.33
CA THR A 39 -3.50 -12.23 9.20
C THR A 39 -3.89 -12.88 10.52
N SER A 40 -4.53 -14.05 10.44
CA SER A 40 -4.86 -14.88 11.62
C SER A 40 -3.68 -15.71 12.13
N VAL A 41 -2.59 -15.77 11.36
CA VAL A 41 -1.36 -16.49 11.74
C VAL A 41 -0.40 -15.52 12.40
N LEU A 42 -0.01 -15.78 13.65
CA LEU A 42 1.04 -15.04 14.33
C LEU A 42 2.41 -15.69 14.09
N LEU A 43 3.45 -14.89 13.90
CA LEU A 43 4.83 -15.37 13.85
C LEU A 43 5.26 -15.86 15.24
N ARG A 44 5.68 -17.12 15.34
CA ARG A 44 6.09 -17.79 16.58
C ARG A 44 7.53 -18.31 16.55
N GLY A 45 8.23 -18.08 15.43
CA GLY A 45 9.62 -18.48 15.19
C GLY A 45 9.74 -19.75 14.35
N ASP A 46 8.95 -20.79 14.63
CA ASP A 46 8.96 -22.07 13.92
C ASP A 46 8.07 -22.11 12.66
N ASN A 47 7.27 -21.07 12.44
CA ASN A 47 6.22 -21.03 11.44
C ASN A 47 6.39 -19.93 10.39
N TYR A 48 7.61 -19.39 10.23
CA TYR A 48 7.92 -18.25 9.36
C TYR A 48 7.32 -18.42 7.96
N SER A 49 7.56 -19.54 7.27
CA SER A 49 7.06 -19.78 5.91
C SER A 49 5.53 -19.61 5.79
N LYS A 50 4.78 -20.15 6.76
CA LYS A 50 3.31 -20.06 6.78
C LYS A 50 2.84 -18.65 7.11
N TRP A 51 3.49 -18.00 8.08
CA TRP A 51 3.21 -16.62 8.45
C TRP A 51 3.48 -15.67 7.28
N ALA A 52 4.66 -15.75 6.69
CA ALA A 52 5.11 -14.91 5.58
C ALA A 52 4.14 -15.02 4.40
N THR A 53 3.81 -16.25 3.97
CA THR A 53 2.84 -16.49 2.89
C THR A 53 1.50 -15.81 3.17
N LYS A 54 0.99 -15.92 4.41
CA LYS A 54 -0.31 -15.33 4.77
C LYS A 54 -0.25 -13.81 4.82
N LEU A 55 0.81 -13.24 5.42
CA LEU A 55 0.98 -11.80 5.52
C LEU A 55 1.19 -11.17 4.14
N SER A 56 2.04 -11.75 3.30
CA SER A 56 2.26 -11.30 1.92
C SER A 56 0.97 -11.34 1.11
N ASN A 57 0.14 -12.39 1.23
CA ASN A 57 -1.16 -12.45 0.56
C ASN A 57 -2.13 -11.35 1.04
N SER A 58 -2.19 -11.07 2.34
CA SER A 58 -3.00 -9.98 2.88
C SER A 58 -2.51 -8.61 2.39
N LEU A 59 -1.20 -8.39 2.33
CA LEU A 59 -0.62 -7.16 1.78
C LEU A 59 -0.87 -7.05 0.27
N GLN A 60 -0.76 -8.14 -0.48
CA GLN A 60 -1.05 -8.19 -1.91
C GLN A 60 -2.51 -7.81 -2.19
N ALA A 61 -3.46 -8.34 -1.42
CA ALA A 61 -4.88 -7.98 -1.54
C ALA A 61 -5.16 -6.49 -1.27
N LYS A 62 -4.28 -5.83 -0.51
CA LYS A 62 -4.33 -4.39 -0.22
C LYS A 62 -3.43 -3.54 -1.12
N GLN A 63 -2.78 -4.15 -2.12
CA GLN A 63 -1.80 -3.51 -3.00
C GLN A 63 -0.62 -2.87 -2.24
N LYS A 64 -0.18 -3.53 -1.16
CA LYS A 64 0.91 -3.07 -0.28
C LYS A 64 2.14 -3.97 -0.28
N LEU A 65 2.14 -5.07 -1.03
CA LEU A 65 3.28 -5.98 -1.10
C LEU A 65 4.57 -5.25 -1.50
N GLY A 66 4.45 -4.25 -2.37
CA GLY A 66 5.57 -3.48 -2.88
C GLY A 66 6.43 -2.76 -1.84
N PHE A 67 5.90 -2.52 -0.64
CA PHE A 67 6.64 -1.90 0.46
C PHE A 67 7.55 -2.87 1.20
N ILE A 68 7.23 -4.17 1.20
CA ILE A 68 8.05 -5.19 1.86
C ILE A 68 9.04 -5.84 0.91
N ASP A 69 8.72 -5.94 -0.39
CA ASP A 69 9.65 -6.44 -1.41
C ASP A 69 10.58 -5.35 -1.99
N GLY A 70 10.35 -4.08 -1.62
CA GLY A 70 11.16 -2.93 -2.03
C GLY A 70 10.86 -2.39 -3.43
N THR A 71 9.85 -2.90 -4.14
CA THR A 71 9.45 -2.38 -5.46
C THR A 71 8.80 -0.99 -5.39
N VAL A 72 8.22 -0.62 -4.24
CA VAL A 72 7.72 0.73 -3.97
C VAL A 72 8.79 1.55 -3.27
N LEU A 73 9.58 2.26 -4.08
CA LEU A 73 10.68 3.10 -3.61
C LEU A 73 10.18 4.28 -2.79
N LYS A 74 10.98 4.67 -1.80
CA LYS A 74 10.76 5.86 -0.99
C LYS A 74 10.94 7.13 -1.85
N PRO A 75 9.91 7.99 -1.96
CA PRO A 75 10.03 9.25 -2.68
C PRO A 75 10.99 10.23 -1.99
N GLU A 76 11.59 11.13 -2.77
CA GLU A 76 12.49 12.16 -2.24
C GLU A 76 11.76 13.48 -1.90
N THR A 77 10.59 13.71 -2.50
CA THR A 77 9.89 15.00 -2.44
C THR A 77 8.43 14.86 -1.99
N GLU A 78 7.92 15.93 -1.40
CA GLU A 78 6.50 16.07 -1.08
C GLU A 78 5.63 16.24 -2.33
N PRO A 79 4.34 15.85 -2.30
CA PRO A 79 3.59 15.32 -1.15
C PRO A 79 3.69 13.79 -0.98
N ASP A 80 4.39 13.11 -1.89
CA ASP A 80 4.38 11.65 -1.95
C ASP A 80 5.24 11.01 -0.85
N LEU A 81 6.29 11.71 -0.39
CA LEU A 81 7.05 11.30 0.80
C LEU A 81 6.14 11.14 2.02
N ALA A 82 5.31 12.14 2.36
CA ALA A 82 4.39 12.03 3.49
C ALA A 82 3.41 10.85 3.36
N LYS A 83 2.86 10.61 2.17
CA LYS A 83 1.94 9.48 1.94
C LYS A 83 2.65 8.13 2.02
N TRP A 84 3.87 8.04 1.48
CA TRP A 84 4.70 6.85 1.59
C TRP A 84 5.01 6.54 3.05
N LEU A 85 5.42 7.54 3.84
CA LEU A 85 5.71 7.39 5.27
C LEU A 85 4.49 6.89 6.05
N ALA A 86 3.29 7.39 5.73
CA ALA A 86 2.04 6.94 6.33
C ALA A 86 1.77 5.46 6.01
N CYS A 87 1.92 5.05 4.74
CA CYS A 87 1.76 3.65 4.34
C CYS A 87 2.80 2.73 4.98
N ASN A 88 4.06 3.14 4.97
CA ASN A 88 5.16 2.41 5.59
C ASN A 88 4.90 2.18 7.08
N SER A 89 4.46 3.21 7.80
CA SER A 89 4.10 3.12 9.23
C SER A 89 2.93 2.17 9.48
N MET A 90 1.93 2.17 8.60
CA MET A 90 0.79 1.25 8.65
C MET A 90 1.26 -0.22 8.54
N ILE A 91 2.14 -0.50 7.57
CA ILE A 91 2.64 -1.85 7.30
C ILE A 91 3.54 -2.33 8.44
N ILE A 92 4.40 -1.47 8.99
CA ILE A 92 5.17 -1.78 10.20
C ILE A 92 4.24 -2.15 11.36
N GLY A 93 3.14 -1.42 11.53
CA GLY A 93 2.09 -1.74 12.50
C GLY A 93 1.54 -3.16 12.32
N TRP A 94 1.09 -3.48 11.10
CA TRP A 94 0.56 -4.80 10.76
C TRP A 94 1.55 -5.95 10.92
N ILE A 95 2.81 -5.73 10.55
CA ILE A 95 3.87 -6.71 10.76
C ILE A 95 4.01 -6.95 12.27
N ARG A 96 4.16 -5.89 13.07
CA ARG A 96 4.34 -5.99 14.53
C ARG A 96 3.15 -6.60 15.27
N THR A 97 1.92 -6.30 14.85
CA THR A 97 0.72 -6.91 15.45
C THR A 97 0.59 -8.38 15.09
N SER A 98 1.14 -8.80 13.94
CA SER A 98 1.17 -10.19 13.50
C SER A 98 2.31 -11.03 14.11
N ILE A 99 3.09 -10.47 15.04
CA ILE A 99 4.16 -11.20 15.75
C ILE A 99 3.67 -11.60 17.14
N ASP A 100 3.91 -12.85 17.53
CA ASP A 100 3.51 -13.34 18.84
C ASP A 100 4.19 -12.50 19.94
N PRO A 101 3.42 -11.99 20.93
CA PRO A 101 3.97 -11.15 22.00
C PRO A 101 5.18 -11.75 22.72
N LYS A 102 5.31 -13.09 22.75
CA LYS A 102 6.44 -13.79 23.38
C LYS A 102 7.78 -13.55 22.69
N ILE A 103 7.77 -13.34 21.38
CA ILE A 103 8.99 -13.10 20.58
C ILE A 103 9.08 -11.66 20.08
N ARG A 104 8.02 -10.87 20.23
CA ARG A 104 7.98 -9.47 19.76
C ARG A 104 9.10 -8.59 20.33
N SER A 105 9.61 -8.90 21.53
CA SER A 105 10.72 -8.17 22.16
C SER A 105 12.07 -8.37 21.48
N THR A 106 12.22 -9.40 20.65
CA THR A 106 13.47 -9.67 19.91
C THR A 106 13.52 -8.93 18.57
N VAL A 107 12.44 -8.27 18.17
CA VAL A 107 12.32 -7.57 16.89
C VAL A 107 12.92 -6.17 17.02
N THR A 108 13.93 -5.88 16.22
CA THR A 108 14.63 -4.59 16.23
C THR A 108 13.68 -3.47 15.79
N PHE A 109 13.83 -2.28 16.40
CA PHE A 109 13.12 -1.10 15.93
C PHE A 109 13.75 -0.60 14.63
N VAL A 110 13.05 -0.80 13.51
CA VAL A 110 13.44 -0.28 12.20
C VAL A 110 12.34 0.63 11.66
N SER A 111 12.74 1.61 10.84
CA SER A 111 11.88 2.64 10.28
C SER A 111 11.25 2.28 8.94
N GLU A 112 11.74 1.24 8.25
CA GLU A 112 11.26 0.84 6.92
C GLU A 112 10.70 -0.59 6.95
N ALA A 113 9.56 -0.78 6.29
CA ALA A 113 8.83 -2.05 6.30
C ALA A 113 9.60 -3.18 5.60
N SER A 114 10.32 -2.88 4.52
CA SER A 114 11.22 -3.82 3.83
C SER A 114 12.33 -4.31 4.74
N THR A 115 13.05 -3.39 5.40
CA THR A 115 14.09 -3.76 6.37
C THR A 115 13.54 -4.55 7.54
N LEU A 116 12.33 -4.22 8.01
CA LEU A 116 11.66 -5.01 9.04
C LEU A 116 11.41 -6.43 8.57
N TRP A 117 10.83 -6.56 7.37
CA TRP A 117 10.50 -7.83 6.76
C TRP A 117 11.73 -8.74 6.61
N ASP A 118 12.86 -8.20 6.14
CA ASP A 118 14.11 -8.95 5.95
C ASP A 118 14.79 -9.34 7.27
N SER A 119 14.47 -8.64 8.36
CA SER A 119 15.04 -8.91 9.69
C SER A 119 14.28 -9.98 10.50
N LEU A 120 13.15 -10.47 9.99
CA LEU A 120 12.24 -11.40 10.67
C LEU A 120 12.43 -12.87 10.31
#